data_AF-A0A8H7ZLK8-F1
#
_entry.id   AF-A0A8H7ZLK8-F1
#
_cell.length_a   1.000
_cell.length_b   1.000
_cell.length_c   1.000
_cell.angle_alpha   90.00
_cell.angle_beta   90.00
_cell.angle_gamma   90.00
#
_symmetry.space_group_name_H-M   'P 1'
#
loop_
_entity.id
_entity.type
_entity.pdbx_description
1 polymer ?
#
loop_
_entity_poly.entity_id
_entity_poly.type
_entity_poly.pdbx_seq_one_letter_code
_entity_poly.pdbx_strand_id
1 'polypeptide(L)'
;MILPLKFNSVEEEVTLFAITGLLNFASGYRSELHEATGRGAFETMQFGTVAMYITNSKLDAAFLKSLRLADVAQLFGLPISREVQHPSIPIVRTMEPSELRPLAESIVRVMNETGVILEKDGYRTLGQFVLDMTAGSGCTAANLTEKVT
;
A
#
# COMPACT_ATOMS: atom_id res chain seq x y z
N MET A 1 3.62 5.22 -16.02
CA MET A 1 3.63 6.19 -14.89
C MET A 1 5.02 6.79 -14.85
N ILE A 2 5.15 8.12 -14.83
CA ILE A 2 6.43 8.81 -14.65
C ILE A 2 6.37 9.49 -13.29
N LEU A 3 7.30 9.17 -12.40
CA LEU A 3 7.41 9.79 -11.08
C LEU A 3 8.63 10.72 -11.07
N PRO A 4 8.55 11.94 -10.53
CA PRO A 4 9.69 12.85 -10.41
C PRO A 4 10.59 12.44 -9.22
N LEU A 5 10.90 11.15 -9.10
CA LEU A 5 11.70 10.58 -8.03
C LEU A 5 13.07 10.16 -8.56
N LYS A 6 14.09 10.35 -7.73
CA LYS A 6 15.43 9.80 -7.98
C LYS A 6 15.57 8.48 -7.22
N PHE A 7 15.83 7.42 -7.95
CA PHE A 7 16.15 6.10 -7.40
C PHE A 7 17.66 5.90 -7.35
N ASN A 8 18.15 5.24 -6.31
CA ASN A 8 19.56 4.87 -6.16
C ASN A 8 19.89 3.58 -6.91
N SER A 9 18.87 2.78 -7.23
CA SER A 9 19.01 1.53 -7.99
C SER A 9 17.73 1.17 -8.75
N VAL A 10 17.86 0.29 -9.74
CA VAL A 10 16.70 -0.30 -10.46
C VAL A 10 15.84 -1.14 -9.51
N GLU A 11 16.44 -1.87 -8.56
CA GLU A 11 15.70 -2.64 -7.55
C GLU A 11 14.76 -1.73 -6.74
N GLU A 12 15.23 -0.55 -6.34
CA GLU A 12 14.46 0.42 -5.56
C GLU A 12 13.28 0.98 -6.37
N GLU A 13 13.50 1.29 -7.65
CA GLU A 13 12.45 1.69 -8.57
C GLU A 13 11.40 0.58 -8.72
N VAL A 14 11.83 -0.65 -9.03
CA VAL A 14 10.95 -1.82 -9.17
C VAL A 14 10.18 -2.09 -7.87
N THR A 15 10.81 -1.92 -6.71
CA THR A 15 10.15 -2.09 -5.40
C THR A 15 8.96 -1.14 -5.27
N LEU A 16 9.13 0.15 -5.57
CA LEU A 16 8.06 1.13 -5.49
C LEU A 16 6.90 0.79 -6.45
N PHE A 17 7.23 0.42 -7.69
CA PHE A 17 6.23 0.05 -8.69
C PHE A 17 5.49 -1.24 -8.32
N ALA A 18 6.20 -2.24 -7.82
CA ALA A 18 5.62 -3.51 -7.39
C ALA A 18 4.65 -3.31 -6.22
N ILE A 19 5.03 -2.49 -5.22
CA ILE A 19 4.14 -2.14 -4.10
C ILE A 19 2.91 -1.37 -4.60
N THR A 20 3.08 -0.43 -5.54
CA THR A 20 1.95 0.31 -6.11
C THR A 20 1.00 -0.61 -6.88
N GLY A 21 1.52 -1.59 -7.61
CA GLY A 21 0.73 -2.61 -8.30
C GLY A 21 0.01 -3.55 -7.32
N LEU A 22 0.68 -3.96 -6.25
CA LEU A 22 0.13 -4.78 -5.17
C LEU A 22 -1.10 -4.13 -4.51
N LEU A 23 -1.06 -2.80 -4.35
CA LEU A 23 -2.16 -2.04 -3.74
C LEU A 23 -3.31 -1.69 -4.68
N ASN A 24 -3.29 -2.15 -5.93
CA ASN A 24 -4.30 -1.80 -6.94
C ASN A 24 -5.64 -2.53 -6.77
N PHE A 25 -6.12 -2.69 -5.53
CA PHE A 25 -7.42 -3.27 -5.16
C PHE A 25 -8.40 -2.24 -4.58
N ALA A 26 -8.01 -0.96 -4.50
CA ALA A 26 -8.83 0.12 -3.94
C ALA A 26 -10.00 0.59 -4.82
N SER A 27 -10.22 -0.03 -5.99
CA SER A 27 -11.23 0.41 -6.96
C SER A 27 -12.67 0.38 -6.42
N GLY A 28 -12.94 -0.46 -5.41
CA GLY A 28 -14.23 -0.53 -4.72
C GLY A 28 -14.57 0.69 -3.86
N TYR A 29 -13.59 1.56 -3.55
CA TYR A 29 -13.77 2.75 -2.72
C TYR A 29 -13.71 4.05 -3.54
N ARG A 30 -13.95 3.99 -4.86
CA ARG A 30 -13.71 5.13 -5.75
C ARG A 30 -14.50 6.38 -5.35
N SER A 31 -15.77 6.22 -5.00
CA SER A 31 -16.65 7.34 -4.64
C SER A 31 -16.20 7.98 -3.33
N GLU A 32 -15.97 7.15 -2.32
CA GLU A 32 -15.56 7.52 -0.97
C GLU A 32 -14.18 8.19 -0.99
N LEU A 33 -13.25 7.67 -1.80
CA LEU A 33 -11.92 8.26 -1.98
C LEU A 33 -11.97 9.60 -2.68
N HIS A 34 -12.82 9.74 -3.69
CA HIS A 34 -12.96 11.00 -4.40
C HIS A 34 -13.58 12.07 -3.50
N GLU A 35 -14.61 11.73 -2.73
CA GLU A 35 -15.23 12.62 -1.75
C GLU A 35 -14.25 13.04 -0.64
N ALA A 36 -13.51 12.08 -0.08
CA ALA A 36 -12.64 12.33 1.07
C ALA A 36 -11.31 13.01 0.71
N THR A 37 -10.74 12.69 -0.45
CA THR A 37 -9.36 13.06 -0.80
C THR A 37 -9.23 13.86 -2.08
N GLY A 38 -10.30 13.95 -2.88
CA GLY A 38 -10.28 14.53 -4.23
C GLY A 38 -9.60 13.64 -5.28
N ARG A 39 -9.10 12.45 -4.90
CA ARG A 39 -8.30 11.57 -5.75
C ARG A 39 -9.04 10.29 -6.11
N GLY A 40 -8.74 9.74 -7.28
CA GLY A 40 -9.21 8.41 -7.67
C GLY A 40 -8.46 7.30 -6.95
N ALA A 41 -9.00 6.07 -6.97
CA ALA A 41 -8.40 4.92 -6.28
C ALA A 41 -6.91 4.71 -6.57
N PHE A 42 -6.53 4.68 -7.85
CA PHE A 42 -5.14 4.48 -8.26
C PHE A 42 -4.24 5.64 -7.83
N GLU A 43 -4.72 6.87 -7.98
CA GLU A 43 -4.00 8.08 -7.60
C GLU A 43 -3.77 8.12 -6.07
N THR A 44 -4.74 7.71 -5.27
CA THR A 44 -4.58 7.57 -3.81
C THR A 44 -3.51 6.54 -3.45
N MET A 45 -3.50 5.37 -4.12
CA MET A 45 -2.47 4.36 -3.86
C MET A 45 -1.08 4.87 -4.25
N GLN A 46 -0.97 5.51 -5.41
CA GLN A 46 0.26 6.13 -5.88
C GLN A 46 0.74 7.23 -4.93
N PHE A 47 -0.17 8.09 -4.45
CA PHE A 47 0.15 9.12 -3.48
C PHE A 47 0.77 8.52 -2.21
N GLY A 48 0.14 7.47 -1.66
CA GLY A 48 0.63 6.80 -0.47
C GLY A 48 1.97 6.10 -0.66
N THR A 49 2.18 5.38 -1.77
CA THR A 49 3.46 4.71 -2.02
C THR A 49 4.59 5.69 -2.27
N VAL A 50 4.33 6.81 -2.96
CA VAL A 50 5.30 7.90 -3.10
C VAL A 50 5.61 8.55 -1.74
N ALA A 51 4.60 8.81 -0.90
CA ALA A 51 4.79 9.35 0.44
C ALA A 51 5.64 8.41 1.32
N MET A 52 5.41 7.10 1.21
CA MET A 52 6.24 6.07 1.87
C MET A 52 7.69 6.18 1.46
N TYR A 53 7.96 6.24 0.14
CA TYR A 53 9.31 6.31 -0.40
C TYR A 53 10.06 7.58 0.01
N ILE A 54 9.36 8.73 0.03
CA ILE A 54 9.93 10.01 0.45
C ILE A 54 10.26 9.98 1.95
N THR A 55 9.37 9.41 2.77
CA THR A 55 9.54 9.32 4.23
C THR A 55 10.63 8.32 4.60
N ASN A 56 10.69 7.19 3.88
CA ASN A 56 11.65 6.14 4.07
C ASN A 56 12.08 5.57 2.72
N SER A 57 13.33 5.85 2.33
CA SER A 57 13.89 5.36 1.07
C SER A 57 14.05 3.83 1.04
N LYS A 58 14.00 3.15 2.20
CA LYS A 58 14.11 1.69 2.29
C LYS A 58 12.73 1.06 2.48
N LEU A 59 12.09 0.73 1.35
CA LEU A 59 10.84 -0.04 1.31
C LEU A 59 11.12 -1.54 1.43
N ASP A 60 11.79 -1.95 2.52
CA ASP A 60 12.15 -3.35 2.76
C ASP A 60 11.06 -4.13 3.52
N ALA A 61 11.22 -5.45 3.57
CA ALA A 61 10.27 -6.35 4.19
C ALA A 61 10.03 -6.02 5.68
N ALA A 62 11.07 -5.55 6.39
CA ALA A 62 10.96 -5.12 7.78
C ALA A 62 10.08 -3.87 7.92
N PHE A 63 10.26 -2.87 7.06
CA PHE A 63 9.42 -1.69 7.00
C PHE A 63 7.97 -2.05 6.70
N LEU A 64 7.72 -2.91 5.69
CA LEU A 64 6.36 -3.30 5.30
C LEU A 64 5.58 -3.93 6.46
N LYS A 65 6.21 -4.80 7.27
CA LYS A 65 5.61 -5.41 8.48
C LYS A 65 5.38 -4.45 9.64
N SER A 66 6.09 -3.33 9.65
CA SER A 66 6.02 -2.37 10.75
C SER A 66 4.84 -1.41 10.61
N LEU A 67 4.22 -1.34 9.43
CA LEU A 67 3.14 -0.42 9.12
C LEU A 67 1.92 -0.69 9.99
N ARG A 68 1.41 0.39 10.58
CA ARG A 68 0.20 0.41 11.39
C ARG A 68 -0.88 1.21 10.69
N LEU A 69 -2.10 1.10 11.21
CA LEU A 69 -3.25 1.83 10.69
C LEU A 69 -3.03 3.35 10.68
N ALA A 70 -2.36 3.88 11.70
CA ALA A 70 -2.02 5.31 11.79
C ALA A 70 -1.04 5.74 10.69
N ASP A 71 -0.02 4.91 10.41
CA ASP A 71 0.96 5.19 9.35
C ASP A 71 0.27 5.21 8.00
N VAL A 72 -0.59 4.23 7.72
CA VAL A 72 -1.36 4.17 6.46
C VAL A 72 -2.32 5.36 6.35
N ALA A 73 -3.04 5.71 7.41
CA ALA A 73 -3.92 6.88 7.40
C ALA A 73 -3.16 8.16 7.06
N GLN A 74 -1.98 8.35 7.65
CA GLN A 74 -1.14 9.51 7.42
C GLN A 74 -0.54 9.52 6.01
N LEU A 75 0.11 8.44 5.60
CA LEU A 75 0.84 8.34 4.33
C LEU A 75 -0.10 8.43 3.12
N PHE A 76 -1.27 7.81 3.20
CA PHE A 76 -2.25 7.79 2.10
C PHE A 76 -3.26 8.94 2.19
N GLY A 77 -3.23 9.73 3.26
CA GLY A 77 -4.21 10.81 3.49
C GLY A 77 -5.64 10.29 3.64
N LEU A 78 -5.82 9.12 4.26
CA LEU A 78 -7.13 8.50 4.44
C LEU A 78 -7.74 8.94 5.79
N PRO A 79 -8.89 9.61 5.80
CA PRO A 79 -9.62 9.84 7.04
C PRO A 79 -10.17 8.51 7.52
N ILE A 80 -9.63 7.94 8.60
CA ILE A 80 -10.09 6.66 9.20
C ILE A 80 -11.18 6.84 10.26
N SER A 81 -11.54 8.08 10.58
CA SER A 81 -12.60 8.43 11.52
C SER A 81 -13.27 9.74 11.12
N ARG A 82 -14.53 9.89 11.46
CA ARG A 82 -15.33 11.11 11.24
C ARG A 82 -16.03 11.54 12.51
N GLU A 83 -16.22 12.85 12.67
CA GLU A 83 -17.09 13.40 13.71
C GLU A 83 -18.56 13.26 13.31
N VAL A 84 -19.35 12.65 14.18
CA VAL A 84 -20.81 12.59 14.05
C VAL A 84 -21.46 13.20 15.29
N GLN A 85 -22.69 13.69 15.16
CA GLN A 85 -23.44 14.20 16.31
C GLN A 85 -23.90 13.04 17.20
N HIS A 86 -23.74 13.19 18.51
CA HIS A 86 -24.16 12.14 19.45
C HIS A 86 -25.69 11.92 19.33
N PRO A 87 -26.18 10.67 19.23
CA PRO A 87 -27.59 10.39 18.94
C PRO A 87 -28.60 11.02 19.91
N SER A 88 -28.19 11.19 21.17
CA SER A 88 -29.06 11.67 22.25
C SER A 88 -28.72 13.06 22.79
N ILE A 89 -27.58 13.64 22.41
CA ILE A 89 -27.10 14.90 23.01
C ILE A 89 -26.66 15.85 21.88
N PRO A 90 -27.50 16.83 21.50
CA PRO A 90 -27.26 17.68 20.31
C PRO A 90 -25.96 18.49 20.33
N ILE A 91 -25.38 18.73 21.51
CA ILE A 91 -24.16 19.55 21.66
C ILE A 91 -22.89 18.68 21.64
N VAL A 92 -23.02 17.36 21.80
CA VAL A 92 -21.87 16.44 21.85
C VAL A 92 -21.61 15.84 20.48
N ARG A 93 -20.33 15.79 20.08
CA ARG A 93 -19.87 15.07 18.90
C ARG A 93 -19.07 13.84 19.32
N THR A 94 -19.25 12.75 18.61
CA THR A 94 -18.51 11.49 18.81
C THR A 94 -17.71 11.15 17.56
N MET A 95 -16.61 10.42 17.76
CA MET A 95 -15.79 9.91 16.67
C MET A 95 -16.26 8.51 16.29
N GLU A 96 -16.60 8.32 15.03
CA GLU A 96 -16.95 7.01 14.46
C GLU A 96 -15.95 6.62 13.36
N PRO A 97 -15.74 5.32 13.12
CA PRO A 97 -15.01 4.83 11.95
C PRO A 97 -15.58 5.42 10.65
N SER A 98 -14.70 5.82 9.73
CA SER A 98 -15.12 6.22 8.39
C SER A 98 -15.31 5.00 7.48
N GLU A 99 -15.98 5.20 6.35
CA GLU A 99 -16.13 4.19 5.29
C GLU A 99 -14.77 3.77 4.67
N LEU A 100 -13.71 4.59 4.84
CA LEU A 100 -12.37 4.31 4.33
C LEU A 100 -11.48 3.54 5.32
N ARG A 101 -11.92 3.37 6.57
CA ARG A 101 -11.17 2.58 7.56
C ARG A 101 -10.90 1.14 7.09
N PRO A 102 -11.87 0.40 6.51
CA PRO A 102 -11.61 -0.96 6.03
C PRO A 102 -10.59 -1.03 4.89
N LEU A 103 -10.52 0.00 4.03
CA LEU A 103 -9.47 0.12 3.02
C LEU A 103 -8.10 0.26 3.69
N ALA A 104 -7.97 1.15 4.67
CA ALA A 104 -6.72 1.35 5.39
C ALA A 104 -6.26 0.07 6.13
N GLU A 105 -7.19 -0.65 6.76
CA GLU A 105 -6.92 -1.96 7.38
C GLU A 105 -6.48 -3.01 6.36
N SER A 106 -7.09 -3.02 5.17
CA SER A 106 -6.69 -3.91 4.06
C SER A 106 -5.28 -3.61 3.55
N ILE A 107 -4.92 -2.33 3.43
CA ILE A 107 -3.56 -1.91 3.06
C ILE A 107 -2.55 -2.39 4.11
N VAL A 108 -2.81 -2.13 5.39
CA VAL A 108 -1.95 -2.61 6.49
C VAL A 108 -1.75 -4.13 6.41
N ARG A 109 -2.85 -4.86 6.25
CA ARG A 109 -2.83 -6.32 6.17
C ARG A 109 -1.97 -6.80 5.00
N VAL A 110 -2.22 -6.30 3.79
CA VAL A 110 -1.48 -6.71 2.59
C VAL A 110 0.01 -6.39 2.71
N MET A 111 0.37 -5.21 3.21
CA MET A 111 1.76 -4.83 3.43
C MET A 111 2.45 -5.75 4.45
N ASN A 112 1.79 -5.99 5.59
CA ASN A 112 2.34 -6.83 6.64
C ASN A 112 2.50 -8.29 6.18
N GLU A 113 1.49 -8.86 5.54
CA GLU A 113 1.55 -10.22 4.97
C GLU A 113 2.67 -10.33 3.93
N THR A 114 2.80 -9.33 3.05
CA THR A 114 3.87 -9.28 2.04
C THR A 114 5.25 -9.24 2.69
N GLY A 115 5.45 -8.39 3.69
CA GLY A 115 6.72 -8.31 4.41
C GLY A 115 7.06 -9.61 5.15
N VAL A 116 6.08 -10.30 5.71
CA VAL A 116 6.28 -11.63 6.33
C VAL A 116 6.70 -12.67 5.29
N ILE A 117 6.05 -12.70 4.12
CA ILE A 117 6.37 -13.65 3.05
C ILE A 117 7.77 -13.37 2.49
N LEU A 118 8.12 -12.11 2.22
CA LEU A 118 9.43 -11.74 1.70
C LEU A 118 10.55 -12.17 2.66
N GLU A 119 10.42 -11.90 3.96
CA GLU A 119 11.42 -12.35 4.93
C GLU A 119 11.52 -13.87 5.04
N LYS A 120 10.37 -14.57 5.04
CA LYS A 120 10.34 -16.03 5.08
C LYS A 120 11.08 -16.64 3.90
N ASP A 121 10.94 -16.04 2.72
CA ASP A 121 11.53 -16.53 1.48
C ASP A 121 12.95 -15.95 1.23
N GLY A 122 13.49 -15.15 2.16
CA GLY A 122 14.85 -14.61 2.11
C GLY A 122 15.04 -13.37 1.23
N TYR A 123 13.96 -12.71 0.82
CA TYR A 123 13.99 -11.48 0.03
C TYR A 123 13.98 -10.24 0.91
N ARG A 124 14.86 -9.28 0.61
CA ARG A 124 14.93 -7.99 1.33
C ARG A 124 13.81 -7.05 0.93
N THR A 125 13.51 -6.99 -0.37
CA THR A 125 12.55 -6.05 -0.96
C THR A 125 11.66 -6.80 -1.94
N LEU A 126 10.46 -6.26 -2.20
CA LEU A 126 9.59 -6.80 -3.24
C LEU A 126 10.22 -6.65 -4.64
N GLY A 127 11.02 -5.60 -4.86
CA GLY A 127 11.72 -5.44 -6.13
C GLY A 127 12.79 -6.50 -6.37
N GLN A 128 13.52 -6.92 -5.34
CA GLN A 128 14.44 -8.05 -5.44
C GLN A 128 13.70 -9.33 -5.88
N PHE A 129 12.57 -9.64 -5.22
CA PHE A 129 11.74 -10.79 -5.60
C PHE A 129 11.28 -10.74 -7.06
N VAL A 130 10.78 -9.60 -7.52
CA VAL A 130 10.33 -9.42 -8.91
C VAL A 130 11.48 -9.57 -9.90
N LEU A 131 12.65 -8.99 -9.59
CA LEU A 131 13.83 -9.09 -10.46
C LEU A 131 14.34 -10.53 -10.54
N ASP A 132 14.42 -11.25 -9.43
CA ASP A 132 14.88 -12.64 -9.41
C ASP A 132 13.93 -13.56 -10.20
N MET A 133 12.61 -13.35 -10.08
CA MET A 133 11.59 -14.09 -10.84
C MET A 133 11.64 -13.80 -12.35
N THR A 134 12.05 -12.59 -12.75
CA THR A 134 12.09 -12.16 -14.14
C THR A 134 13.46 -12.38 -14.80
N ALA A 135 14.55 -12.45 -14.04
CA ALA A 135 15.90 -12.69 -14.52
C ALA A 135 16.15 -14.15 -14.93
N GLY A 136 15.48 -15.11 -14.29
CA GLY A 136 15.70 -16.55 -14.49
C GLY A 136 14.90 -17.20 -15.63
N SER A 137 14.05 -16.45 -16.34
CA SER A 137 12.99 -17.01 -17.16
C SER A 137 12.99 -16.43 -18.57
N GLY A 138 13.37 -17.22 -19.59
CA GLY A 138 12.90 -16.94 -20.94
C GLY A 138 11.37 -16.82 -20.90
N CYS A 139 10.81 -15.75 -21.51
CA CYS A 139 9.40 -15.39 -21.44
C CYS A 139 8.44 -16.59 -21.65
N THR A 140 8.01 -17.24 -20.57
CA THR A 140 6.89 -18.18 -20.62
C THR A 140 6.05 -18.10 -19.35
N ALA A 141 4.74 -18.19 -19.50
CA ALA A 141 3.76 -18.10 -18.41
C ALA A 141 3.87 -19.24 -17.37
N ALA A 142 4.59 -20.31 -17.70
CA ALA A 142 4.77 -21.48 -16.84
C ALA A 142 5.53 -21.16 -15.52
N ASN A 143 6.46 -20.20 -15.57
CA ASN A 143 7.30 -19.88 -14.40
C ASN A 143 6.56 -19.11 -13.30
N LEU A 144 5.33 -18.63 -13.56
CA LEU A 144 4.48 -17.96 -12.57
C LEU A 144 3.46 -18.88 -11.90
N THR A 145 3.24 -20.10 -12.41
CA THR A 145 2.11 -20.95 -11.98
C THR A 145 2.48 -22.15 -11.11
N GLU A 146 3.76 -22.39 -10.79
CA GLU A 146 4.13 -23.59 -10.02
C GLU A 146 5.11 -23.28 -8.89
N LYS A 147 4.60 -22.84 -7.74
CA LYS A 147 5.06 -23.21 -6.36
C LYS A 147 3.99 -22.88 -5.32
N VAL A 148 2.79 -23.43 -5.49
CA VAL A 148 1.83 -23.54 -4.37
C VAL A 148 1.67 -25.04 -4.11
N THR A 149 2.43 -25.56 -3.16
CA THR A 149 2.25 -26.89 -2.57
C THR A 149 2.36 -26.75 -1.07
#